data_AF-A0A4D4KIP4-F1
#
_entry.id   AF-A0A4D4KIP4-F1
#
_cell.length_a   1.000
_cell.length_b   1.000
_cell.length_c   1.000
_cell.angle_alpha   90.00
_cell.angle_beta   90.00
_cell.angle_gamma   90.00
#
_symmetry.space_group_name_H-M   'P 1'
#
loop_
_entity.id
_entity.type
_entity.pdbx_description
1 polymer ?
#
loop_
_entity_poly.entity_id
_entity_poly.type
_entity_poly.pdbx_seq_one_letter_code
_entity_poly.pdbx_strand_id
1 'polypeptide(L)'
;MTGDVWWEKDAREREREDGRIVPGPGPTGGRPELVEATREAVRADVRARIAGYTPDWTDPDRQDAGVALVRLFGTQAEPVLGRVNRLPEKVLAEHLATAGVRRRPAGAAAALLEFTVNPPDGASVLVPARFQSAASTPAGQVVYETDQDLYATPATLADLAVQEAGTLQALPLGPAGPSRPFEPFGRDPEPGNALWIGLAGPAAPYPRLSLGFVVVAAPPPPRPPAARHACRCRPRRCCAGTCWTATGSYRPR
;
A
#
# COMPACT_ATOMS: atom_id res chain seq x y z
N MET A 1 -11.20 41.79 4.87
CA MET A 1 -10.83 41.94 6.29
C MET A 1 -10.02 40.73 6.68
N THR A 2 -8.70 40.80 6.55
CA THR A 2 -7.78 39.78 7.07
C THR A 2 -6.70 40.57 7.79
N GLY A 3 -7.03 41.00 9.01
CA GLY A 3 -5.99 41.40 9.93
C GLY A 3 -5.22 40.16 10.34
N ASP A 4 -3.90 40.29 10.51
CA ASP A 4 -3.06 39.25 11.08
C ASP A 4 -3.78 38.67 12.30
N VAL A 5 -4.00 37.35 12.28
CA VAL A 5 -4.76 36.71 13.34
C VAL A 5 -3.90 36.73 14.59
N TRP A 6 -4.49 36.91 15.77
CA TRP A 6 -3.72 37.25 16.96
C TRP A 6 -2.61 36.23 17.31
N TRP A 7 -2.81 34.95 16.99
CA TRP A 7 -1.82 33.86 17.17
C TRP A 7 -0.69 33.84 16.12
N GLU A 8 -0.79 34.63 15.05
CA GLU A 8 0.20 34.68 13.98
C GLU A 8 1.50 35.37 14.43
N LYS A 9 1.41 36.32 15.36
CA LYS A 9 2.60 36.97 15.95
C LYS A 9 3.41 35.99 16.80
N ASP A 10 2.73 35.24 17.66
CA ASP A 10 3.35 34.24 18.53
C ASP A 10 3.97 33.07 17.73
N ALA A 11 3.36 32.71 16.59
CA ALA A 11 3.92 31.72 15.68
C ALA A 11 5.23 32.21 15.04
N ARG A 12 5.27 33.47 14.55
CA ARG A 12 6.45 34.09 13.93
C ARG A 12 7.62 34.29 14.90
N GLU A 13 7.36 34.47 16.19
CA GLU A 13 8.41 34.54 17.22
C GLU A 13 9.05 33.17 17.47
N ARG A 14 8.24 32.09 17.46
CA ARG A 14 8.70 30.70 17.59
C ARG A 14 9.33 30.15 16.30
N GLU A 15 9.00 30.69 15.13
CA GLU A 15 9.63 30.36 13.83
C GLU A 15 11.16 30.62 13.82
N ARG A 16 11.68 31.43 14.75
CA ARG A 16 13.14 31.64 14.89
C ARG A 16 13.85 30.46 15.56
N GLU A 17 13.10 29.56 16.17
CA GLU A 17 13.57 28.34 16.82
C GLU A 17 13.18 27.16 15.92
N ASP A 18 14.17 26.46 15.36
CA ASP A 18 13.89 25.33 14.47
C ASP A 18 13.02 24.28 15.18
N GLY A 19 11.92 23.90 14.54
CA GLY A 19 10.98 22.91 15.07
C GLY A 19 11.67 21.55 15.32
N ARG A 20 11.54 21.02 16.53
CA ARG A 20 12.17 19.76 16.93
C ARG A 20 11.34 18.57 16.49
N ILE A 21 11.95 17.63 15.78
CA ILE A 21 11.36 16.31 15.46
C ILE A 21 11.90 15.28 16.45
N VAL A 22 11.00 14.57 17.12
CA VAL A 22 11.32 13.47 18.03
C VAL A 22 10.80 12.14 17.47
N PRO A 23 11.39 10.99 17.84
CA PRO A 23 10.85 9.69 17.46
C PRO A 23 9.37 9.57 17.86
N GLY A 24 8.55 9.10 16.93
CA GLY A 24 7.10 9.05 17.11
C GLY A 24 6.45 7.87 16.40
N PRO A 25 5.31 7.36 16.91
CA PRO A 25 4.54 6.33 16.23
C PRO A 25 3.93 6.90 14.94
N GLY A 26 4.40 6.43 13.79
CA GLY A 26 3.88 6.87 12.49
C GLY A 26 4.72 6.33 11.34
N PRO A 27 4.21 6.37 10.10
CA PRO A 27 4.92 5.89 8.92
C PRO A 27 6.20 6.69 8.63
N THR A 28 6.31 7.92 9.14
CA THR A 28 7.49 8.78 9.03
C THR A 28 8.54 8.52 10.09
N GLY A 29 8.26 7.72 11.13
CA GLY A 29 9.18 7.42 12.24
C GLY A 29 9.50 8.60 13.18
N GLY A 30 9.06 9.81 12.85
CA GLY A 30 9.25 11.03 13.63
C GLY A 30 7.98 11.86 13.69
N ARG A 31 7.84 12.63 14.77
CA ARG A 31 6.75 13.57 15.02
C ARG A 31 7.30 14.92 15.49
N PRO A 32 6.60 16.02 15.23
CA PRO A 32 6.96 17.31 15.80
C PRO A 32 6.70 17.33 17.32
N GLU A 33 7.68 17.83 18.07
CA GLU A 33 7.52 18.19 19.48
C GLU A 33 6.94 19.62 19.54
N LEU A 34 5.71 19.75 20.03
CA LEU A 34 5.01 21.04 20.13
C LEU A 34 5.45 21.83 21.37
N VAL A 35 5.81 21.12 22.42
CA VAL A 35 6.22 21.68 23.71
C VAL A 35 7.20 20.74 24.39
N GLU A 36 8.22 21.29 25.04
CA GLU A 36 9.08 20.53 25.93
C GLU A 36 8.26 20.10 27.16
N ALA A 37 7.86 18.83 27.19
CA ALA A 37 6.90 18.32 28.17
C ALA A 37 7.57 17.81 29.46
N THR A 38 8.65 18.44 29.92
CA THR A 38 9.33 18.06 31.17
C THR A 38 8.84 18.93 32.32
N ARG A 39 8.67 18.35 33.51
CA ARG A 39 8.33 19.13 34.71
C ARG A 39 9.40 20.19 35.03
N GLU A 40 10.66 19.93 34.67
CA GLU A 40 11.78 20.86 34.82
C GLU A 40 11.62 22.08 33.92
N ALA A 41 11.27 21.90 32.64
CA ALA A 41 10.98 23.00 31.72
C ALA A 41 9.82 23.86 32.24
N VAL A 42 8.75 23.24 32.72
CA VAL A 42 7.62 23.96 33.32
C VAL A 42 8.05 24.77 34.55
N ARG A 43 8.89 24.21 35.42
CA ARG A 43 9.40 24.92 36.61
C ARG A 43 10.31 26.08 36.22
N ALA A 44 11.12 25.92 35.18
CA ALA A 44 11.98 26.98 34.65
C ALA A 44 11.15 28.13 34.07
N ASP A 45 10.14 27.82 33.26
CA ASP A 45 9.20 28.79 32.68
C ASP A 45 8.45 29.59 33.75
N VAL A 46 7.94 28.90 34.78
CA VAL A 46 7.26 29.56 35.90
C VAL A 46 8.24 30.46 36.65
N ARG A 47 9.46 29.97 36.94
CA ARG A 47 10.49 30.75 37.64
C ARG A 47 10.87 32.03 36.89
N ALA A 48 10.99 31.96 35.57
CA ALA A 48 11.30 33.11 34.74
C ALA A 48 10.23 34.21 34.82
N ARG A 49 8.99 33.87 35.20
CA ARG A 49 7.86 34.80 35.29
C ARG A 49 7.62 35.35 36.69
N ILE A 50 8.17 34.73 37.75
CA ILE A 50 7.94 35.11 39.15
C ILE A 50 8.12 36.62 39.36
N ALA A 51 9.26 37.19 38.94
CA ALA A 51 9.57 38.60 39.18
C ALA A 51 8.56 39.57 38.55
N GLY A 52 7.91 39.19 37.44
CA GLY A 52 6.93 40.01 36.75
C GLY A 52 5.52 39.95 37.36
N TYR A 53 5.17 38.86 38.04
CA TYR A 53 3.82 38.64 38.58
C TYR A 53 3.73 38.76 40.10
N THR A 54 4.80 38.44 40.82
CA THR A 54 4.86 38.45 42.28
C THR A 54 6.12 39.18 42.76
N PRO A 55 6.18 40.52 42.57
CA PRO A 55 7.38 41.30 42.91
C PRO A 55 7.71 41.28 44.42
N ASP A 56 6.71 41.08 45.28
CA ASP A 56 6.86 41.03 46.73
C ASP A 56 7.43 39.69 47.23
N TRP A 57 7.46 38.65 46.40
CA TRP A 57 7.98 37.33 46.77
C TRP A 57 9.49 37.27 46.52
N THR A 58 10.24 37.80 47.48
CA THR A 58 11.70 37.91 47.45
C THR A 58 12.36 36.76 48.22
N ASP A 59 13.41 36.17 47.65
CA ASP A 59 14.23 35.09 48.24
C ASP A 59 13.53 33.73 48.48
N PRO A 60 13.01 33.07 47.43
CA PRO A 60 12.36 31.77 47.56
C PRO A 60 13.37 30.65 47.85
N ASP A 61 13.26 30.02 49.03
CA ASP A 61 14.10 28.89 49.43
C ASP A 61 13.47 27.51 49.12
N ARG A 62 14.10 26.41 49.55
CA ARG A 62 13.57 25.04 49.30
C ARG A 62 12.37 24.68 50.18
N GLN A 63 12.24 25.28 51.36
CA GLN A 63 11.18 25.04 52.34
C GLN A 63 9.96 25.93 52.11
N ASP A 64 10.09 26.96 51.27
CA ASP A 64 9.05 27.90 50.89
C ASP A 64 7.84 27.17 50.24
N ALA A 65 6.65 27.55 50.71
CA ALA A 65 5.39 26.96 50.26
C ALA A 65 5.09 27.29 48.78
N GLY A 66 5.45 28.47 48.30
CA GLY A 66 5.38 28.85 46.89
C GLY A 66 6.27 27.96 46.02
N VAL A 67 7.50 27.67 46.46
CA VAL A 67 8.39 26.72 45.76
C VAL A 67 7.83 25.30 45.76
N ALA A 68 7.14 24.89 46.83
CA ALA A 68 6.40 23.62 46.83
C ALA A 68 5.26 23.60 45.79
N LEU A 69 4.49 24.69 45.67
CA LEU A 69 3.44 24.83 44.66
C LEU A 69 3.98 24.79 43.23
N VAL A 70 5.08 25.49 42.94
CA VAL A 70 5.73 25.44 41.61
C VAL A 70 6.17 24.02 41.27
N ARG A 71 6.72 23.28 42.24
CA ARG A 71 7.11 21.87 42.04
C ARG A 71 5.91 20.98 41.75
N LEU A 72 4.82 21.14 42.51
CA LEU A 72 3.57 20.39 42.34
C LEU A 72 2.95 20.69 40.97
N PHE A 73 2.86 21.96 40.59
CA PHE A 73 2.34 22.39 39.31
C PHE A 73 3.12 21.77 38.15
N GLY A 74 4.45 21.79 38.19
CA GLY A 74 5.28 21.13 37.17
C GLY A 74 4.96 19.63 37.04
N THR A 75 4.78 18.92 38.16
CA THR A 75 4.40 17.50 38.17
C THR A 75 2.99 17.27 37.60
N GLN A 76 2.05 18.19 37.84
CA GLN A 76 0.69 18.10 37.29
C GLN A 76 0.65 18.46 35.79
N ALA A 77 1.47 19.40 35.34
CA ALA A 77 1.51 19.89 33.97
C ALA A 77 2.19 18.90 33.00
N GLU A 78 3.26 18.23 33.44
CA GLU A 78 4.03 17.25 32.65
C GLU A 78 3.15 16.25 31.87
N PRO A 79 2.20 15.50 32.49
CA PRO A 79 1.35 14.57 31.74
C PRO A 79 0.37 15.25 30.78
N VAL A 80 -0.03 16.50 31.05
CA VAL A 80 -0.92 17.28 30.16
C VAL A 80 -0.17 17.72 28.91
N LEU A 81 1.02 18.31 29.08
CA LEU A 81 1.90 18.69 27.97
C LEU A 81 2.34 17.47 27.15
N GLY A 82 2.58 16.34 27.80
CA GLY A 82 2.85 15.07 27.12
C GLY A 82 1.72 14.60 26.20
N ARG A 83 0.45 14.96 26.51
CA ARG A 83 -0.70 14.69 25.62
C ARG A 83 -0.81 15.71 24.48
N VAL A 84 -0.39 16.96 24.69
CA VAL A 84 -0.33 17.97 23.62
C VAL A 84 0.59 17.49 22.49
N ASN A 85 1.73 16.88 22.82
CA ASN A 85 2.64 16.28 21.83
C ASN A 85 2.05 15.10 21.04
N ARG A 86 0.88 14.56 21.40
CA ARG A 86 0.14 13.55 20.63
C ARG A 86 -0.91 14.15 19.69
N LEU A 87 -1.16 15.46 19.80
CA LEU A 87 -2.15 16.16 18.99
C LEU A 87 -1.87 16.06 17.47
N PRO A 88 -0.63 16.21 16.97
CA PRO A 88 -0.37 16.15 15.53
C PRO A 88 -0.77 14.81 14.91
N GLU A 89 -0.41 13.70 15.57
CA GLU A 89 -0.77 12.35 15.14
C GLU A 89 -2.28 12.13 15.14
N LYS A 90 -2.97 12.59 16.19
CA LYS A 90 -4.43 12.49 16.30
C LYS A 90 -5.12 13.31 15.21
N VAL A 91 -4.70 14.56 14.99
CA VAL A 91 -5.26 15.44 13.96
C VAL A 91 -5.09 14.81 12.57
N LEU A 92 -3.92 14.24 12.28
CA LEU A 92 -3.70 13.52 11.03
C LEU A 92 -4.66 12.33 10.88
N ALA A 93 -4.80 11.50 11.92
CA ALA A 93 -5.70 10.35 11.88
C ALA A 93 -7.16 10.74 11.66
N GLU A 94 -7.65 11.76 12.37
CA GLU A 94 -9.02 12.26 12.21
C GLU A 94 -9.25 12.93 10.84
N HIS A 95 -8.25 13.65 10.33
CA HIS A 95 -8.32 14.24 9.00
C HIS A 95 -8.41 13.17 7.91
N LEU A 96 -7.58 12.14 7.99
CA LEU A 96 -7.63 10.99 7.08
C LEU A 96 -8.98 10.27 7.17
N ALA A 97 -9.48 10.04 8.38
CA ALA A 97 -10.79 9.42 8.59
C ALA A 97 -11.92 10.26 7.98
N THR A 98 -11.90 11.58 8.18
CA THR A 98 -12.87 12.53 7.62
C THR A 98 -12.79 12.58 6.09
N ALA A 99 -11.59 12.47 5.52
CA ALA A 99 -11.38 12.37 4.07
C ALA A 99 -11.83 11.02 3.47
N GLY A 100 -12.35 10.10 4.30
CA GLY A 100 -12.78 8.76 3.88
C GLY A 100 -11.62 7.79 3.65
N VAL A 101 -10.39 8.17 4.01
CA VAL A 101 -9.23 7.29 3.92
C VAL A 101 -9.32 6.27 5.05
N ARG A 102 -9.53 5.01 4.67
CA ARG A 102 -9.50 3.88 5.60
C ARG A 102 -8.24 3.06 5.40
N ARG A 103 -7.71 2.50 6.48
CA ARG A 103 -6.67 1.49 6.39
C ARG A 103 -7.21 0.32 5.57
N ARG A 104 -6.42 -0.13 4.59
CA ARG A 104 -6.73 -1.36 3.87
C ARG A 104 -6.73 -2.51 4.90
N PRO A 105 -7.82 -3.27 5.02
CA PRO A 105 -7.82 -4.43 5.90
C PRO A 105 -6.73 -5.40 5.45
N ALA A 106 -6.25 -6.23 6.38
CA ALA A 106 -5.41 -7.36 6.01
C ALA A 106 -6.16 -8.20 4.97
N GLY A 107 -5.53 -8.43 3.82
CA GLY A 107 -6.05 -9.33 2.79
C GLY A 107 -5.67 -10.76 3.11
N ALA A 108 -6.52 -11.72 2.72
CA ALA A 108 -6.13 -13.12 2.72
C ALA A 108 -4.91 -13.31 1.79
N ALA A 109 -3.96 -14.11 2.23
CA ALA A 109 -2.85 -14.52 1.37
C ALA A 109 -3.38 -15.50 0.31
N ALA A 110 -2.94 -15.32 -0.93
CA ALA A 110 -3.23 -16.24 -2.02
C ALA A 110 -1.93 -16.92 -2.46
N ALA A 111 -2.01 -18.21 -2.74
CA ALA A 111 -0.90 -19.00 -3.25
C ALA A 111 -1.38 -19.86 -4.42
N LEU A 112 -0.51 -20.06 -5.41
CA LEU A 112 -0.74 -21.02 -6.46
C LEU A 112 -0.16 -22.36 -6.03
N LEU A 113 -0.99 -23.41 -6.06
CA LEU A 113 -0.61 -24.78 -5.70
C LEU A 113 -0.67 -25.66 -6.93
N GLU A 114 0.33 -26.53 -7.08
CA GLU A 114 0.34 -27.60 -8.06
C GLU A 114 -0.01 -28.92 -7.36
N PHE A 115 -0.99 -29.64 -7.91
CA PHE A 115 -1.40 -30.95 -7.41
C PHE A 115 -0.92 -32.04 -8.37
N THR A 116 0.11 -32.77 -7.98
CA THR A 116 0.55 -33.97 -8.71
C THR A 116 -0.24 -35.18 -8.23
N VAL A 117 -0.93 -35.85 -9.15
CA VAL A 117 -1.71 -37.05 -8.86
C VAL A 117 -1.24 -38.22 -9.72
N ASN A 118 -1.27 -39.43 -9.16
CA ASN A 118 -0.94 -40.67 -9.87
C ASN A 118 -2.00 -41.75 -9.63
N PRO A 119 -3.22 -41.58 -10.18
CA PRO A 119 -4.28 -42.56 -10.02
C PRO A 119 -4.04 -43.77 -10.95
N PRO A 120 -4.45 -45.00 -10.53
CA PRO A 120 -4.14 -46.22 -11.28
C PRO A 120 -4.73 -46.28 -12.70
N ASP A 121 -5.87 -45.63 -12.90
CA ASP A 121 -6.63 -45.58 -14.16
C ASP A 121 -6.28 -44.35 -15.02
N GLY A 122 -5.36 -43.49 -14.55
CA GLY A 122 -5.01 -42.24 -15.22
C GLY A 122 -6.14 -41.19 -15.23
N ALA A 123 -7.23 -41.39 -14.48
CA ALA A 123 -8.34 -40.46 -14.43
C ALA A 123 -7.97 -39.16 -13.69
N SER A 124 -8.74 -38.09 -13.89
CA SER A 124 -8.55 -36.87 -13.09
C SER A 124 -9.19 -37.02 -11.71
N VAL A 125 -8.51 -36.54 -10.68
CA VAL A 125 -8.95 -36.62 -9.28
C VAL A 125 -9.61 -35.30 -8.86
N LEU A 126 -10.82 -35.37 -8.29
CA LEU A 126 -11.51 -34.21 -7.74
C LEU A 126 -10.79 -33.72 -6.48
N VAL A 127 -10.39 -32.44 -6.47
CA VAL A 127 -9.95 -31.74 -5.26
C VAL A 127 -11.09 -30.79 -4.89
N PRO A 128 -11.86 -31.03 -3.83
CA PRO A 128 -13.01 -30.18 -3.52
C PRO A 128 -12.57 -28.76 -3.15
N ALA A 129 -13.49 -27.81 -3.25
CA ALA A 129 -13.37 -26.52 -2.58
C ALA A 129 -13.14 -26.75 -1.09
N ARG A 130 -12.44 -25.81 -0.44
CA ARG A 130 -12.06 -25.86 0.98
C ARG A 130 -11.08 -27.00 1.31
N PHE A 131 -10.44 -27.60 0.30
CA PHE A 131 -9.34 -28.53 0.52
C PHE A 131 -8.18 -27.81 1.22
N GLN A 132 -7.75 -28.35 2.36
CA GLN A 132 -6.76 -27.71 3.22
C GLN A 132 -5.35 -28.11 2.81
N SER A 133 -4.50 -27.11 2.62
CA SER A 133 -3.05 -27.29 2.52
C SER A 133 -2.37 -26.42 3.58
N ALA A 134 -1.14 -26.75 3.94
CA ALA A 134 -0.45 -26.02 4.98
C ALA A 134 0.99 -25.68 4.60
N ALA A 135 1.41 -24.48 4.97
CA ALA A 135 2.78 -24.03 4.84
C ALA A 135 3.38 -23.78 6.23
N SER A 136 4.60 -24.29 6.45
CA SER A 136 5.36 -23.97 7.65
C SER A 136 6.03 -22.61 7.51
N THR A 137 5.87 -21.78 8.54
CA THR A 137 6.52 -20.48 8.66
C THR A 137 7.31 -20.43 9.98
N PRO A 138 8.27 -19.50 10.14
CA PRO A 138 8.98 -19.33 11.41
C PRO A 138 8.04 -19.02 12.61
N ALA A 139 6.85 -18.48 12.36
CA ALA A 139 5.86 -18.15 13.38
C ALA A 139 4.85 -19.28 13.65
N GLY A 140 4.94 -20.41 12.93
CA GLY A 140 4.00 -21.54 13.02
C GLY A 140 3.45 -21.96 11.66
N GLN A 141 2.40 -22.77 11.68
CA GLN A 141 1.77 -23.31 10.48
C GLN A 141 0.63 -22.41 10.01
N VAL A 142 0.61 -22.09 8.72
CA VAL A 142 -0.48 -21.35 8.07
C VAL A 142 -1.24 -22.31 7.16
N VAL A 143 -2.55 -22.39 7.36
CA VAL A 143 -3.45 -23.23 6.54
C VAL A 143 -4.04 -22.37 5.43
N TYR A 144 -3.96 -22.89 4.21
CA TYR A 144 -4.63 -22.39 3.02
C TYR A 144 -5.77 -23.33 2.65
N GLU A 145 -6.75 -22.78 1.95
CA GLU A 145 -7.92 -23.53 1.48
C GLU A 145 -8.13 -23.24 0.01
N THR A 146 -8.52 -24.25 -0.76
CA THR A 146 -8.95 -24.03 -2.14
C THR A 146 -10.27 -23.26 -2.17
N ASP A 147 -10.38 -22.26 -3.05
CA ASP A 147 -11.61 -21.46 -3.16
C ASP A 147 -12.72 -22.18 -3.94
N GLN A 148 -12.34 -23.09 -4.83
CA GLN A 148 -13.23 -23.74 -5.78
C GLN A 148 -12.86 -25.21 -5.93
N ASP A 149 -13.81 -26.00 -6.43
CA ASP A 149 -13.50 -27.36 -6.85
C ASP A 149 -12.42 -27.32 -7.93
N LEU A 150 -11.48 -28.25 -7.78
CA LEU A 150 -10.38 -28.74 -8.60
C LEU A 150 -10.61 -29.99 -9.45
N TYR A 151 -10.02 -30.17 -10.63
CA TYR A 151 -9.71 -31.54 -11.08
C TYR A 151 -8.21 -31.60 -11.35
N ALA A 152 -7.50 -32.33 -10.50
CA ALA A 152 -6.08 -32.60 -10.67
C ALA A 152 -5.92 -33.73 -11.69
N THR A 153 -5.19 -33.45 -12.77
CA THR A 153 -4.94 -34.41 -13.85
C THR A 153 -3.52 -34.94 -13.76
N PRO A 154 -3.26 -36.21 -14.10
CA PRO A 154 -1.89 -36.72 -14.22
C PRO A 154 -1.16 -36.16 -15.45
N ALA A 155 -1.84 -35.39 -16.32
CA ALA A 155 -1.21 -34.76 -17.46
C ALA A 155 -0.23 -33.67 -17.03
N THR A 156 0.97 -33.69 -17.61
CA THR A 156 2.04 -32.72 -17.38
C THR A 156 2.18 -31.79 -18.58
N LEU A 157 2.74 -30.61 -18.34
CA LEU A 157 3.07 -29.65 -19.40
C LEU A 157 4.27 -30.18 -20.20
N ALA A 158 4.05 -30.52 -21.46
CA ALA A 158 5.07 -31.08 -22.35
C ALA A 158 5.68 -30.03 -23.26
N ASP A 159 4.84 -29.15 -23.82
CA ASP A 159 5.26 -28.12 -24.76
C ASP A 159 4.53 -26.82 -24.48
N LEU A 160 5.21 -25.70 -24.77
CA LEU A 160 4.61 -24.38 -24.76
C LEU A 160 5.12 -23.62 -25.97
N ALA A 161 4.24 -22.95 -26.71
CA ALA A 161 4.64 -22.17 -27.86
C ALA A 161 3.76 -20.93 -28.02
N VAL A 162 4.36 -19.85 -28.52
CA VAL A 162 3.63 -18.62 -28.87
C VAL A 162 3.57 -18.52 -30.37
N GLN A 163 2.38 -18.23 -30.88
CA GLN A 163 2.15 -17.91 -32.28
C GLN A 163 2.08 -16.39 -32.44
N GLU A 164 2.94 -15.83 -33.29
CA GLU A 164 2.97 -14.41 -33.64
C GLU A 164 3.10 -14.27 -35.16
N ALA A 165 2.19 -13.51 -35.79
CA ALA A 165 2.17 -13.29 -37.24
C ALA A 165 2.26 -14.59 -38.07
N GLY A 166 1.58 -15.65 -37.63
CA GLY A 166 1.56 -16.97 -38.28
C GLY A 166 2.78 -17.86 -38.02
N THR A 167 3.79 -17.37 -37.30
CA THR A 167 4.98 -18.15 -36.91
C THR A 167 4.80 -18.72 -35.52
N LEU A 168 5.03 -20.03 -35.35
CA LEU A 168 4.98 -20.71 -34.05
C LEU A 168 6.40 -20.80 -33.47
N GLN A 169 6.60 -20.21 -32.29
CA GLN A 169 7.86 -20.23 -31.56
C GLN A 169 7.72 -21.04 -30.26
N ALA A 170 8.48 -22.13 -30.14
CA ALA A 170 8.56 -22.91 -28.91
C ALA A 170 9.23 -22.13 -27.77
N LEU A 171 8.71 -22.29 -26.55
CA LEU A 171 9.22 -21.70 -25.33
C LEU A 171 9.92 -22.75 -24.46
N PRO A 172 11.09 -22.43 -23.88
CA PRO A 172 11.79 -23.35 -23.00
C PRO A 172 11.05 -23.52 -21.66
N LEU A 173 10.72 -24.78 -21.37
CA LEU A 173 10.13 -25.18 -20.09
C LEU A 173 11.22 -25.42 -19.03
N GLY A 174 10.89 -25.04 -17.80
CA GLY A 174 11.60 -25.39 -16.57
C GLY A 174 10.79 -26.39 -15.72
N PRO A 175 11.20 -26.62 -14.45
CA PRO A 175 10.62 -27.67 -13.61
C PRO A 175 9.13 -27.47 -13.26
N ALA A 176 8.65 -26.22 -13.24
CA ALA A 176 7.31 -25.85 -12.79
C ALA A 176 6.59 -24.92 -13.79
N GLY A 177 6.91 -25.03 -15.08
CA GLY A 177 6.35 -24.19 -16.14
C GLY A 177 7.40 -23.43 -16.94
N PRO A 178 7.09 -22.26 -17.52
CA PRO A 178 8.02 -21.50 -18.35
C PRO A 178 9.27 -21.09 -17.55
N SER A 179 10.45 -21.26 -18.14
CA SER A 179 11.73 -20.94 -17.48
C SER A 179 11.96 -19.43 -17.29
N ARG A 180 11.20 -18.58 -17.99
CA ARG A 180 11.26 -17.12 -17.93
C ARG A 180 9.89 -16.50 -18.25
N PRO A 181 9.63 -15.25 -17.83
CA PRO A 181 8.48 -14.49 -18.32
C PRO A 181 8.48 -14.38 -19.85
N PHE A 182 7.29 -14.42 -20.44
CA PHE A 182 7.10 -14.32 -21.88
C PHE A 182 5.79 -13.59 -22.20
N GLU A 183 5.65 -13.13 -23.44
CA GLU A 183 4.46 -12.46 -23.95
C GLU A 183 3.56 -13.50 -24.64
N PRO A 184 2.41 -13.89 -24.04
CA PRO A 184 1.64 -15.04 -24.52
C PRO A 184 0.99 -14.84 -25.90
N PHE A 185 0.88 -13.59 -26.34
CA PHE A 185 0.27 -13.20 -27.62
C PHE A 185 1.20 -12.31 -28.46
N GLY A 186 2.51 -12.36 -28.19
CA GLY A 186 3.49 -11.46 -28.83
C GLY A 186 3.51 -10.05 -28.24
N ARG A 187 4.35 -9.19 -28.80
CA ARG A 187 4.53 -7.79 -28.33
C ARG A 187 3.36 -6.89 -28.71
N ASP A 188 2.77 -7.18 -29.86
CA ASP A 188 1.60 -6.49 -30.39
C ASP A 188 0.51 -7.54 -30.66
N PRO A 189 -0.46 -7.72 -29.75
CA PRO A 189 -1.43 -8.81 -29.83
C PRO A 189 -2.45 -8.55 -30.95
N GLU A 190 -2.31 -9.27 -32.06
CA GLU A 190 -3.22 -9.24 -33.20
C GLU A 190 -4.11 -10.49 -33.25
N PRO A 191 -5.31 -10.42 -33.87
CA PRO A 191 -6.12 -11.60 -34.15
C PRO A 191 -5.32 -12.66 -34.94
N GLY A 192 -5.16 -13.85 -34.36
CA GLY A 192 -4.34 -14.93 -34.91
C GLY A 192 -3.09 -15.24 -34.08
N ASN A 193 -2.70 -14.34 -33.18
CA ASN A 193 -1.69 -14.65 -32.16
C ASN A 193 -2.31 -15.55 -31.08
N ALA A 194 -1.59 -16.58 -30.65
CA ALA A 194 -2.11 -17.58 -29.74
C ALA A 194 -1.03 -18.21 -28.86
N LEU A 195 -1.40 -18.56 -27.63
CA LEU A 195 -0.59 -19.41 -26.76
C LEU A 195 -1.02 -20.86 -26.96
N TRP A 196 -0.07 -21.69 -27.39
CA TRP A 196 -0.23 -23.12 -27.55
C TRP A 196 0.35 -23.84 -26.34
N ILE A 197 -0.43 -24.76 -25.76
CA ILE A 197 -0.08 -25.52 -24.56
C ILE A 197 -0.22 -27.00 -24.91
N GLY A 198 0.90 -27.71 -24.94
CA GLY A 198 0.97 -29.15 -25.16
C GLY A 198 0.97 -29.89 -23.83
N LEU A 199 0.04 -30.83 -23.67
CA LEU A 199 -0.09 -31.66 -22.47
C LEU A 199 0.27 -33.11 -22.81
N ALA A 200 1.08 -33.75 -21.98
CA ALA A 200 1.38 -35.18 -22.09
C ALA A 200 0.81 -35.92 -20.88
N GLY A 201 0.18 -37.07 -21.10
CA GLY A 201 -0.37 -37.88 -20.01
C GLY A 201 -0.99 -39.17 -20.50
N PRO A 202 -1.32 -40.08 -19.58
CA PRO A 202 -1.93 -41.38 -19.91
C PRO A 202 -3.36 -41.25 -20.46
N ALA A 203 -4.05 -40.15 -20.12
CA ALA A 203 -5.40 -39.85 -20.58
C ALA A 203 -5.58 -38.34 -20.77
N ALA A 204 -6.54 -37.97 -21.62
CA ALA A 204 -6.91 -36.57 -21.80
C ALA A 204 -7.57 -36.02 -20.52
N PRO A 205 -7.30 -34.76 -20.11
CA PRO A 205 -7.92 -34.15 -18.95
C PRO A 205 -9.44 -34.08 -19.11
N TYR A 206 -10.17 -34.74 -18.21
CA TYR A 206 -11.64 -34.75 -18.16
C TYR A 206 -12.09 -34.84 -16.69
N PRO A 207 -13.15 -34.13 -16.26
CA PRO A 207 -14.09 -33.32 -17.04
C PRO A 207 -13.63 -31.88 -17.32
N ARG A 208 -12.59 -31.39 -16.64
CA ARG A 208 -12.02 -30.07 -16.90
C ARG A 208 -10.51 -30.09 -16.77
N LEU A 209 -9.88 -29.11 -17.40
CA LEU A 209 -8.49 -28.73 -17.18
C LEU A 209 -8.44 -27.44 -16.37
N SER A 210 -7.66 -27.41 -15.28
CA SER A 210 -7.41 -26.20 -14.50
C SER A 210 -5.97 -25.76 -14.73
N LEU A 211 -5.76 -24.51 -15.17
CA LEU A 211 -4.45 -23.93 -15.42
C LEU A 211 -4.24 -22.71 -14.52
N GLY A 212 -3.09 -22.66 -13.85
CA GLY A 212 -2.65 -21.51 -13.07
C GLY A 212 -1.71 -20.62 -13.87
N PHE A 213 -1.95 -19.31 -13.84
CA PHE A 213 -1.08 -18.33 -14.49
C PHE A 213 -0.56 -17.34 -13.45
N VAL A 214 0.75 -17.11 -13.46
CA VAL A 214 1.38 -16.03 -12.69
C VAL A 214 1.65 -14.88 -13.65
N VAL A 215 0.88 -13.80 -13.52
CA VAL A 215 1.02 -12.62 -14.38
C VAL A 215 1.99 -11.65 -13.72
N VAL A 216 3.12 -11.41 -14.39
CA VAL A 216 4.05 -10.35 -14.00
C VAL A 216 3.63 -9.09 -14.75
N ALA A 217 3.15 -8.07 -14.03
CA ALA A 217 2.79 -6.80 -14.63
C ALA A 217 4.06 -6.13 -15.18
N ALA A 218 4.18 -6.03 -16.50
CA ALA A 218 5.14 -5.11 -17.10
C ALA A 218 4.73 -3.67 -16.74
N PRO A 219 5.66 -2.77 -16.41
CA PRO A 219 5.34 -1.37 -16.20
C PRO A 219 4.59 -0.86 -17.45
N PRO A 220 3.53 -0.05 -17.28
CA PRO A 220 2.78 0.45 -18.42
C PRO A 220 3.76 1.15 -19.37
N PRO A 221 3.67 0.91 -20.69
CA PRO A 221 4.49 1.64 -21.64
C PRO A 221 4.33 3.15 -21.36
N PRO A 222 5.41 3.95 -21.44
CA PRO A 222 5.31 5.38 -21.23
C PRO A 222 4.17 5.90 -22.09
N ARG A 223 3.26 6.66 -21.48
CA ARG A 223 2.14 7.25 -22.22
C ARG A 223 2.71 7.86 -23.49
N PRO A 224 2.23 7.48 -24.69
CA PRO A 224 2.67 8.14 -25.90
C PRO A 224 2.50 9.65 -25.65
N PRO A 225 3.51 10.48 -25.98
CA PRO A 225 3.40 11.92 -25.79
C PRO A 225 2.07 12.30 -26.40
N ALA A 226 1.17 12.88 -25.59
CA ALA A 226 -0.18 13.19 -26.00
C ALA A 226 -0.07 13.82 -27.38
N ALA A 227 -0.47 13.06 -28.41
CA ALA A 227 -0.40 13.55 -29.76
C ALA A 227 -1.28 14.79 -29.70
N ARG A 228 -0.66 15.96 -29.76
CA ARG A 228 -1.37 17.18 -30.05
C ARG A 228 -1.85 16.96 -31.47
N HIS A 229 -2.98 16.25 -31.61
CA HIS A 229 -3.85 16.37 -32.74
C HIS A 229 -4.28 17.83 -32.70
N ALA A 230 -3.42 18.70 -33.20
CA ALA A 230 -3.82 19.97 -33.74
C ALA A 230 -4.79 19.58 -34.86
N CYS A 231 -6.06 19.49 -34.50
CA CYS A 231 -7.15 19.55 -35.44
C CYS A 231 -6.99 20.90 -36.14
N ARG A 232 -6.17 20.95 -37.20
CA ARG A 232 -6.19 22.04 -38.16
C ARG A 232 -7.53 21.91 -38.85
N CYS A 233 -8.54 22.55 -38.27
CA CYS A 233 -9.75 22.90 -38.99
C CYS A 233 -9.32 23.80 -40.15
N ARG A 234 -9.11 23.20 -41.32
CA ARG A 234 -9.05 23.94 -42.58
C ARG A 234 -10.50 24.33 -42.89
N PRO A 235 -10.86 25.62 -42.96
CA PRO A 235 -12.21 25.99 -43.29
C PRO A 235 -12.47 25.56 -44.73
N ARG A 236 -13.55 24.80 -44.94
CA ARG A 236 -14.06 24.25 -46.22
C ARG A 236 -13.49 22.90 -46.65
N ARG A 237 -13.99 21.83 -46.03
CA ARG A 237 -14.64 20.67 -46.69
C ARG A 237 -15.11 19.69 -45.62
N CYS A 238 -16.39 19.30 -45.71
CA CYS A 238 -16.98 18.24 -44.89
C CYS A 238 -16.20 16.93 -45.08
N CYS A 239 -15.74 16.34 -43.98
CA CYS A 239 -15.47 14.91 -43.89
C CYS A 239 -16.25 14.37 -42.70
N ALA A 240 -17.25 13.53 -42.99
CA ALA A 240 -17.89 12.68 -42.00
C ALA A 240 -16.90 11.58 -41.61
N GLY A 241 -16.60 11.45 -40.32
CA GLY A 241 -15.69 10.44 -39.79
C GLY A 241 -15.63 10.52 -38.28
N THR A 242 -16.32 9.60 -37.61
CA THR A 242 -16.46 9.50 -36.16
C THR A 242 -15.11 9.24 -35.50
N CYS A 243 -14.59 10.23 -34.77
CA CYS A 243 -13.36 10.09 -33.98
C CYS A 243 -13.72 9.43 -32.64
N TRP A 244 -13.39 8.14 -32.47
CA TRP A 244 -13.56 7.44 -31.20
C TRP A 244 -12.39 7.74 -30.26
N THR A 245 -12.65 8.45 -29.16
CA THR A 245 -11.75 8.50 -28.01
C THR A 245 -12.16 7.41 -27.02
N ALA A 246 -11.40 6.31 -26.98
CA ALA A 246 -11.54 5.27 -25.98
C ALA A 246 -11.12 5.82 -24.60
N THR A 247 -12.11 6.16 -23.77
CA THR A 247 -11.90 6.55 -22.38
C THR A 247 -12.05 5.30 -21.51
N GLY A 248 -10.95 4.66 -21.15
CA GLY A 248 -10.96 3.54 -20.22
C GLY A 248 -11.25 4.03 -18.80
N SER A 249 -12.50 3.87 -18.33
CA SER A 249 -12.88 4.10 -16.94
C SER A 249 -12.55 2.86 -16.10
N TYR A 250 -11.56 2.96 -15.22
CA TYR A 250 -11.30 1.93 -14.20
C TYR A 250 -12.04 2.33 -12.90
N ARG A 251 -13.13 1.62 -12.59
CA ARG A 251 -13.79 1.66 -11.28
C ARG A 251 -13.46 0.35 -10.54
N PRO A 252 -12.72 0.38 -9.42
CA PRO A 252 -12.68 -0.78 -8.53
C PRO A 252 -13.97 -0.82 -7.69
N ARG A 253 -14.58 -2.00 -7.62
CA ARG A 253 -15.59 -2.34 -6.60
C ARG A 253 -14.93 -2.58 -5.25
#